data_AF-A0A1M6HXN8-F1
#
_entry.id   AF-A0A1M6HXN8-F1
#
_cell.length_a   1.000
_cell.length_b   1.000
_cell.length_c   1.000
_cell.angle_alpha   90.00
_cell.angle_beta   90.00
_cell.angle_gamma   90.00
#
_symmetry.space_group_name_H-M   'P 1'
#
loop_
_entity.id
_entity.type
_entity.pdbx_description
1 polymer ?
#
loop_
_entity_poly.entity_id
_entity_poly.type
_entity_poly.pdbx_seq_one_letter_code
_entity_poly.pdbx_strand_id
1 'polypeptide(L)'
;MQAYKYLLAFCLMLLPIKFCGAQEILLNERLKNGSEITITSLFSQMPPHGYLPVQVRINNQLSRKNTSWRLTAISSKDRFYRAGSQMTSRFTCSCPAGESRTYDLVIPLVKIFYYSSGYGSSNASLNIRGVDQDGKEVDGYMSSYDYSTGLVAVSQAIERANETKISSPSSYHGGSSSLNTFDPVSMSSDWRAYSGLKAIYLKQEEWDKLSAEVKNAILQWNRTGGELSILTTHPAIALASLDTDTVSGSSATRSFGTVSFPLKSSGDVLPTKELKNIEGLLDSNNSHLDDFDNSFSNLWGLYHMLPEKNSSPTFFIFVLLVFGILVGPVNVFVFARKGQRHKLFFTTPIISTIACSLLIVLIIVQDGTGGKGVRCTIMEICSANENTAYIEQEQIARTGVMFGTEFTLSDSTCITPVATEVNRMARVTTSNEGGSSQYTLSRDDKSLVANGDWFQSRSEIGHYLTEVRPNRGTLNFSLTGASPRVNSSLDFPVQEIMYCDSDGKWWKAEALDSGDTSEMTPIGSPAVIEWINTQKSGISTYMRDKLDVLLTRKGSFIAVTDQGPAIETIDSIDWNSRTIITGAVN
;
A
#
# COMPACT_ATOMS: atom_id res chain seq x y z
N MET A 1 -61.18 27.37 -20.19
CA MET A 1 -60.43 27.04 -18.94
C MET A 1 -59.94 25.57 -18.97
N GLN A 2 -59.36 25.13 -20.09
CA GLN A 2 -58.98 23.73 -20.33
C GLN A 2 -57.58 23.58 -20.97
N ALA A 3 -56.89 24.71 -21.18
CA ALA A 3 -55.53 24.77 -21.74
C ALA A 3 -54.42 24.83 -20.67
N TYR A 4 -54.77 25.04 -19.39
CA TYR A 4 -53.79 25.16 -18.29
C TYR A 4 -53.48 23.84 -17.56
N LYS A 5 -54.24 22.76 -17.80
CA LYS A 5 -54.01 21.45 -17.15
C LYS A 5 -52.95 20.58 -17.84
N TYR A 6 -52.60 20.87 -19.10
CA TYR A 6 -51.57 20.12 -19.83
C TYR A 6 -50.19 20.78 -19.76
N LEU A 7 -50.10 22.06 -19.37
CA LEU A 7 -48.80 22.73 -19.22
C LEU A 7 -48.06 22.33 -17.92
N LEU A 8 -48.80 21.90 -16.89
CA LEU A 8 -48.19 21.44 -15.63
C LEU A 8 -47.70 19.98 -15.70
N ALA A 9 -48.23 19.19 -16.64
CA ALA A 9 -47.83 17.79 -16.83
C ALA A 9 -46.59 17.62 -17.72
N PHE A 10 -46.19 18.66 -18.47
CA PHE A 10 -45.05 18.60 -19.39
C PHE A 10 -43.75 19.19 -18.79
N CYS A 11 -43.83 19.96 -17.71
CA CYS A 11 -42.64 20.50 -17.01
C CYS A 11 -42.05 19.57 -15.93
N LEU A 12 -42.60 18.37 -15.74
CA LEU A 12 -42.11 17.38 -14.77
C LEU A 12 -41.23 16.28 -15.39
N MET A 13 -40.91 16.36 -16.68
CA MET A 13 -40.10 15.35 -17.41
C MET A 13 -38.71 15.83 -17.86
N LEU A 14 -38.19 16.95 -17.33
CA LEU A 14 -36.83 17.44 -17.65
C LEU A 14 -36.08 17.95 -16.42
N LEU A 15 -36.22 17.27 -15.28
CA LEU A 15 -35.15 17.25 -14.30
C LEU A 15 -34.32 16.00 -14.60
N PRO A 16 -33.01 16.09 -14.88
CA PRO A 16 -32.17 14.92 -14.78
C PRO A 16 -32.26 14.50 -13.32
N ILE A 17 -33.06 13.48 -13.03
CA ILE A 17 -32.87 12.67 -11.84
C ILE A 17 -31.46 12.14 -12.02
N LYS A 18 -30.49 12.80 -11.38
CA LYS A 18 -29.20 12.17 -11.13
C LYS A 18 -29.54 10.95 -10.29
N PHE A 19 -29.70 9.80 -10.95
CA PHE A 19 -29.47 8.55 -10.27
C PHE A 19 -28.02 8.65 -9.81
N CYS A 20 -27.83 8.98 -8.53
CA CYS A 20 -26.55 8.84 -7.87
C CYS A 20 -26.31 7.32 -7.83
N GLY A 21 -25.72 6.79 -8.90
CA GLY A 21 -25.14 5.47 -8.87
C GLY A 21 -24.06 5.50 -7.79
N ALA A 22 -24.04 4.49 -6.92
CA ALA A 22 -22.96 4.37 -5.95
C ALA A 22 -21.60 4.24 -6.67
N GLN A 23 -21.61 3.59 -7.83
CA GLN A 23 -20.47 3.44 -8.72
C GLN A 23 -20.38 4.55 -9.76
N GLU A 24 -19.14 4.87 -10.15
CA GLU A 24 -18.85 5.87 -11.17
C GLU A 24 -18.49 5.21 -12.51
N ILE A 25 -19.24 5.53 -13.57
CA ILE A 25 -18.96 5.04 -14.92
C ILE A 25 -17.86 5.91 -15.52
N LEU A 26 -16.65 5.36 -15.65
CA LEU A 26 -15.48 6.05 -16.22
C LEU A 26 -15.53 6.08 -17.74
N LEU A 27 -16.08 5.03 -18.34
CA LEU A 27 -16.25 4.87 -19.78
C LEU A 27 -17.48 4.01 -20.04
N ASN A 28 -18.29 4.40 -21.01
CA ASN A 28 -19.23 3.49 -21.65
C ASN A 28 -19.22 3.72 -23.16
N GLU A 29 -18.63 2.80 -23.92
CA GLU A 29 -18.49 2.94 -25.37
C GLU A 29 -19.02 1.75 -26.14
N ARG A 30 -19.92 2.04 -27.09
CA ARG A 30 -20.41 1.08 -28.08
C ARG A 30 -19.62 1.22 -29.37
N LEU A 31 -19.01 0.12 -29.81
CA LEU A 31 -18.20 0.07 -31.02
C LEU A 31 -19.09 -0.06 -32.27
N LYS A 32 -18.55 0.28 -33.45
CA LYS A 32 -19.25 0.15 -34.74
C LYS A 32 -19.71 -1.27 -35.05
N ASN A 33 -19.01 -2.27 -34.53
CA ASN A 33 -19.35 -3.69 -34.70
C ASN A 33 -20.47 -4.16 -33.74
N GLY A 34 -21.07 -3.25 -32.97
CA GLY A 34 -22.16 -3.52 -32.03
C GLY A 34 -21.70 -3.94 -30.63
N SER A 35 -20.43 -4.32 -30.46
CA SER A 35 -19.84 -4.66 -29.15
C SER A 35 -19.78 -3.44 -28.24
N GLU A 36 -19.70 -3.65 -26.93
CA GLU A 36 -19.70 -2.59 -25.92
C GLU A 36 -18.61 -2.87 -24.88
N ILE A 37 -17.95 -1.80 -24.44
CA ILE A 37 -17.03 -1.81 -23.31
C ILE A 37 -17.45 -0.76 -22.30
N THR A 38 -17.61 -1.19 -21.05
CA THR A 38 -17.94 -0.33 -19.92
C THR A 38 -16.87 -0.48 -18.86
N ILE A 39 -16.34 0.65 -18.37
CA ILE A 39 -15.38 0.71 -17.27
C ILE A 39 -16.05 1.49 -16.14
N THR A 40 -16.13 0.86 -14.98
CA THR A 40 -16.84 1.39 -13.81
C THR A 40 -15.95 1.30 -12.57
N SER A 41 -15.72 2.43 -11.92
CA SER A 41 -15.07 2.48 -10.61
C SER A 41 -16.07 2.13 -9.52
N LEU A 42 -15.67 1.28 -8.56
CA LEU A 42 -16.53 0.96 -7.42
C LEU A 42 -16.75 2.18 -6.50
N PHE A 43 -15.77 3.07 -6.46
CA PHE A 43 -15.74 4.26 -5.62
C PHE A 43 -15.71 5.52 -6.48
N SER A 44 -16.39 6.59 -6.03
CA SER A 44 -16.44 7.88 -6.73
C SER A 44 -15.22 8.78 -6.46
N GLN A 45 -14.38 8.38 -5.50
CA GLN A 45 -13.12 9.05 -5.19
C GLN A 45 -11.97 8.06 -5.08
N MET A 46 -10.80 8.49 -5.55
CA MET A 46 -9.56 7.75 -5.44
C MET A 46 -8.94 7.89 -4.06
N PRO A 47 -8.48 6.80 -3.43
CA PRO A 47 -7.66 6.91 -2.24
C PRO A 47 -6.30 7.56 -2.55
N PRO A 48 -5.69 8.22 -1.55
CA PRO A 48 -4.38 8.86 -1.69
C PRO A 48 -3.22 7.88 -1.85
N HIS A 49 -3.46 6.58 -1.64
CA HIS A 49 -2.52 5.47 -1.84
C HIS A 49 -3.27 4.14 -1.89
N GLY A 50 -2.55 3.03 -2.10
CA GLY A 50 -3.15 1.71 -2.20
C GLY A 50 -3.71 1.47 -3.60
N TYR A 51 -4.91 0.88 -3.67
CA TYR A 51 -5.51 0.46 -4.93
C TYR A 51 -6.95 0.95 -5.10
N LEU A 52 -7.36 1.08 -6.36
CA LEU A 52 -8.72 1.36 -6.77
C LEU A 52 -9.35 0.14 -7.48
N PRO A 53 -10.44 -0.42 -6.97
CA PRO A 53 -11.22 -1.43 -7.68
C PRO A 53 -12.01 -0.84 -8.85
N VAL A 54 -11.79 -1.40 -10.04
CA VAL A 54 -12.44 -1.04 -11.30
C VAL A 54 -12.99 -2.28 -11.98
N GLN A 55 -14.27 -2.26 -12.31
CA GLN A 55 -14.93 -3.31 -13.07
C GLN A 55 -14.91 -2.97 -14.56
N VAL A 56 -14.46 -3.92 -15.38
CA VAL A 56 -14.47 -3.82 -16.84
C VAL A 56 -15.42 -4.85 -17.42
N ARG A 57 -16.51 -4.39 -18.01
CA ARG A 57 -17.48 -5.24 -18.72
C ARG A 57 -17.26 -5.13 -20.22
N ILE A 58 -17.07 -6.26 -20.88
CA ILE A 58 -16.93 -6.37 -22.33
C ILE A 58 -18.06 -7.24 -22.84
N ASN A 59 -18.94 -6.67 -23.66
CA ASN A 59 -19.98 -7.37 -24.38
C ASN A 59 -19.57 -7.51 -25.86
N ASN A 60 -19.11 -8.70 -26.25
CA ASN A 60 -18.63 -8.96 -27.60
C ASN A 60 -19.77 -9.49 -28.48
N GLN A 61 -20.25 -8.66 -29.41
CA GLN A 61 -21.35 -8.99 -30.32
C GLN A 61 -20.87 -9.67 -31.61
N LEU A 62 -19.56 -9.88 -31.79
CA LEU A 62 -19.02 -10.58 -32.95
C LEU A 62 -19.32 -12.08 -32.86
N SER A 63 -19.79 -12.68 -33.96
CA SER A 63 -20.20 -14.09 -33.99
C SER A 63 -19.06 -15.09 -34.20
N ARG A 64 -17.87 -14.64 -34.60
CA ARG A 64 -16.74 -15.53 -34.97
C ARG A 64 -15.36 -15.09 -34.47
N LYS A 65 -15.25 -13.90 -33.87
CA LYS A 65 -13.96 -13.32 -33.46
C LYS A 65 -13.99 -13.00 -31.97
N ASN A 66 -13.02 -13.54 -31.25
CA ASN A 66 -12.76 -13.16 -29.87
C ASN A 66 -12.13 -11.76 -29.86
N THR A 67 -12.54 -10.94 -28.90
CA THR A 67 -11.95 -9.63 -28.67
C THR A 67 -10.95 -9.72 -27.52
N SER A 68 -9.85 -8.99 -27.62
CA SER A 68 -8.93 -8.78 -26.50
C SER A 68 -8.59 -7.31 -26.41
N TRP A 69 -8.54 -6.83 -25.19
CA TRP A 69 -8.28 -5.45 -24.83
C TRP A 69 -7.04 -5.40 -23.94
N ARG A 70 -6.06 -4.60 -24.34
CA ARG A 70 -4.95 -4.21 -23.47
C ARG A 70 -5.33 -2.90 -22.80
N LEU A 71 -5.45 -2.92 -21.48
CA LEU A 71 -5.76 -1.76 -20.68
C LEU A 71 -4.48 -1.23 -20.03
N THR A 72 -4.21 0.06 -20.18
CA THR A 72 -3.13 0.77 -19.49
C THR A 72 -3.76 1.80 -18.58
N ALA A 73 -3.55 1.65 -17.28
CA ALA A 73 -4.02 2.58 -16.27
C ALA A 73 -2.84 3.42 -15.77
N ILE A 74 -2.98 4.74 -15.82
CA ILE A 74 -1.99 5.71 -15.34
C ILE A 74 -2.65 6.53 -14.23
N SER A 75 -2.23 6.28 -13.00
CA SER A 75 -2.56 7.13 -11.85
C SER A 75 -1.47 8.19 -11.70
N SER A 76 -1.84 9.45 -11.63
CA SER A 76 -0.91 10.58 -11.57
C SER A 76 -1.30 11.57 -10.50
N LYS A 77 -0.31 12.13 -9.81
CA LYS A 77 -0.48 13.38 -9.07
C LYS A 77 -0.31 14.53 -10.06
N ASP A 78 -1.37 15.29 -10.28
CA ASP A 78 -1.36 16.42 -11.20
C ASP A 78 -0.91 17.67 -10.46
N ARG A 79 0.15 18.31 -10.97
CA ARG A 79 0.57 19.64 -10.56
C ARG A 79 0.38 20.60 -11.72
N PHE A 80 -0.13 21.79 -11.44
CA PHE A 80 -0.15 22.86 -12.43
C PHE A 80 1.26 23.06 -13.01
N TYR A 81 1.41 22.83 -14.32
CA TYR A 81 2.63 23.05 -15.13
C TYR A 81 3.86 22.16 -14.83
N ARG A 82 3.77 21.12 -14.00
CA ARG A 82 4.87 20.15 -13.80
C ARG A 82 4.34 18.72 -13.72
N ALA A 83 5.07 17.78 -14.31
CA ALA A 83 4.76 16.35 -14.15
C ALA A 83 4.99 15.94 -12.69
N GLY A 84 3.95 15.46 -12.01
CA GLY A 84 4.06 14.82 -10.71
C GLY A 84 4.44 13.35 -10.83
N SER A 85 4.43 12.66 -9.69
CA SER A 85 4.67 11.22 -9.67
C SER A 85 3.55 10.47 -10.41
N GLN A 86 3.89 9.35 -11.05
CA GLN A 86 2.94 8.51 -11.77
C GLN A 86 3.11 7.03 -11.42
N MET A 87 2.00 6.30 -11.48
CA MET A 87 1.91 4.85 -11.35
C MET A 87 1.24 4.30 -12.61
N THR A 88 2.00 3.53 -13.39
CA THR A 88 1.48 2.85 -14.58
C THR A 88 1.22 1.39 -14.29
N SER A 89 0.04 0.89 -14.65
CA SER A 89 -0.30 -0.53 -14.61
C SER A 89 -0.92 -1.01 -15.92
N ARG A 90 -0.75 -2.29 -16.21
CA ARG A 90 -1.20 -2.91 -17.47
C ARG A 90 -1.96 -4.19 -17.19
N PHE A 91 -3.09 -4.36 -17.89
CA PHE A 91 -3.99 -5.50 -17.79
C PHE A 91 -4.41 -5.97 -19.19
N THR A 92 -4.79 -7.24 -19.29
CA THR A 92 -5.36 -7.80 -20.52
C THR A 92 -6.69 -8.48 -20.21
N CYS A 93 -7.73 -8.11 -20.96
CA CYS A 93 -9.07 -8.67 -20.83
C CYS A 93 -9.50 -9.30 -22.16
N SER A 94 -9.98 -10.54 -22.18
CA SER A 94 -10.37 -11.24 -23.42
C SER A 94 -11.83 -11.70 -23.39
N CYS A 95 -12.65 -11.33 -24.37
CA CYS A 95 -14.05 -11.74 -24.43
C CYS A 95 -14.33 -12.59 -25.69
N PRO A 96 -14.77 -13.86 -25.54
CA PRO A 96 -15.13 -14.71 -26.67
C PRO A 96 -16.24 -14.12 -27.53
N ALA A 97 -16.34 -14.61 -28.76
CA ALA A 97 -17.40 -14.25 -29.70
C ALA A 97 -18.80 -14.50 -29.12
N GLY A 98 -19.68 -13.49 -29.15
CA GLY A 98 -21.07 -13.59 -28.70
C GLY A 98 -21.27 -13.60 -27.18
N GLU A 99 -20.21 -13.44 -26.40
CA GLU A 99 -20.27 -13.47 -24.93
C GLU A 99 -20.18 -12.09 -24.30
N SER A 100 -20.61 -12.01 -23.04
CA SER A 100 -20.30 -10.90 -22.14
C SER A 100 -19.43 -11.38 -21.00
N ARG A 101 -18.33 -10.68 -20.73
CA ARG A 101 -17.44 -10.95 -19.61
C ARG A 101 -17.23 -9.71 -18.76
N THR A 102 -17.11 -9.92 -17.46
CA THR A 102 -16.81 -8.89 -16.48
C THR A 102 -15.49 -9.24 -15.80
N TYR A 103 -14.62 -8.25 -15.67
CA TYR A 103 -13.31 -8.36 -15.04
C TYR A 103 -13.23 -7.39 -13.87
N ASP A 104 -12.90 -7.87 -12.68
CA ASP A 104 -12.62 -7.02 -11.52
C ASP A 104 -11.12 -6.77 -11.45
N LEU A 105 -10.72 -5.53 -11.74
CA LEU A 105 -9.33 -5.09 -11.75
C LEU A 105 -9.06 -4.26 -10.50
N VAL A 106 -7.91 -4.48 -9.87
CA VAL A 106 -7.45 -3.72 -8.72
C VAL A 106 -6.26 -2.89 -9.18
N ILE A 107 -6.50 -1.60 -9.42
CA ILE A 107 -5.54 -0.70 -10.06
C ILE A 107 -4.68 -0.02 -8.99
N PRO A 108 -3.35 -0.21 -8.99
CA PRO A 108 -2.47 0.49 -8.05
C PRO A 108 -2.47 1.98 -8.34
N LEU A 109 -2.54 2.78 -7.27
CA LEU A 109 -2.52 4.23 -7.35
C LEU A 109 -1.16 4.78 -6.98
N VAL A 110 -0.82 5.95 -7.53
CA VAL A 110 0.36 6.68 -7.08
C VAL A 110 0.11 7.24 -5.68
N LYS A 111 1.09 7.13 -4.79
CA LYS A 111 1.04 7.78 -3.48
C LYS A 111 1.07 9.30 -3.65
N ILE A 112 0.10 9.97 -3.05
CA ILE A 112 0.03 11.43 -2.97
C ILE A 112 0.77 11.88 -1.71
N PHE A 113 1.86 12.63 -1.89
CA PHE A 113 2.61 13.28 -0.82
C PHE A 113 2.16 14.73 -0.65
N TYR A 114 1.86 15.13 0.58
CA TYR A 114 1.42 16.48 0.91
C TYR A 114 2.58 17.43 1.22
N TYR A 115 2.40 18.70 0.83
CA TYR A 115 3.33 19.78 1.16
C TYR A 115 2.68 20.73 2.16
N SER A 116 3.20 20.77 3.38
CA SER A 116 2.59 21.45 4.53
C SER A 116 2.57 22.98 4.49
N SER A 117 3.18 23.63 3.48
CA SER A 117 3.33 25.10 3.46
C SER A 117 2.79 25.83 2.23
N GLY A 118 1.88 25.22 1.44
CA GLY A 118 1.34 25.85 0.23
C GLY A 118 -0.19 25.75 0.08
N TYR A 119 -0.81 26.82 -0.44
CA TYR A 119 -2.19 26.87 -0.97
C TYR A 119 -2.33 26.09 -2.29
N GLY A 120 -1.85 24.85 -2.35
CA GLY A 120 -1.91 24.00 -3.54
C GLY A 120 -2.95 22.90 -3.38
N SER A 121 -3.92 22.82 -4.29
CA SER A 121 -4.78 21.64 -4.38
C SER A 121 -3.95 20.45 -4.87
N SER A 122 -3.92 19.36 -4.10
CA SER A 122 -3.39 18.09 -4.59
C SER A 122 -4.49 17.43 -5.41
N ASN A 123 -4.34 17.44 -6.73
CA ASN A 123 -5.23 16.73 -7.64
C ASN A 123 -4.56 15.40 -7.99
N ALA A 124 -5.32 14.32 -8.03
CA ALA A 124 -4.87 13.11 -8.69
C ALA A 124 -5.87 12.70 -9.75
N SER A 125 -5.34 12.08 -10.77
CA SER A 125 -6.07 11.60 -11.92
C SER A 125 -5.77 10.14 -12.13
N LEU A 126 -6.75 9.45 -12.71
CA LEU A 126 -6.61 8.11 -13.24
C LEU A 126 -7.11 8.14 -14.67
N ASN A 127 -6.21 7.86 -15.61
CA ASN A 127 -6.55 7.63 -16.99
C ASN A 127 -6.45 6.12 -17.28
N ILE A 128 -7.49 5.54 -17.87
CA ILE A 128 -7.50 4.14 -18.29
C ILE A 128 -7.69 4.11 -19.81
N ARG A 129 -6.60 3.83 -20.53
CA ARG A 129 -6.60 3.66 -21.97
C ARG A 129 -6.74 2.18 -22.33
N GLY A 130 -7.80 1.83 -23.03
CA GLY A 130 -8.01 0.51 -23.60
C GLY A 130 -7.69 0.50 -25.10
N VAL A 131 -6.88 -0.45 -25.54
CA VAL A 131 -6.60 -0.68 -26.97
C VAL A 131 -7.02 -2.10 -27.34
N ASP A 132 -7.90 -2.23 -28.33
CA ASP A 132 -8.32 -3.54 -28.84
C ASP A 132 -7.31 -4.13 -29.84
N GLN A 133 -7.55 -5.37 -30.26
CA GLN A 133 -6.70 -6.07 -31.24
C GLN A 133 -6.62 -5.38 -32.61
N ASP A 134 -7.62 -4.56 -32.96
CA ASP A 134 -7.71 -3.84 -34.23
C ASP A 134 -7.13 -2.41 -34.12
N GLY A 135 -6.55 -2.06 -32.96
CA GLY A 135 -5.94 -0.76 -32.68
C GLY A 135 -6.94 0.34 -32.35
N LYS A 136 -8.21 0.00 -32.09
CA LYS A 136 -9.19 0.96 -31.60
C LYS A 136 -8.90 1.31 -30.14
N GLU A 137 -8.97 2.59 -29.84
CA GLU A 137 -8.68 3.13 -28.52
C GLU A 137 -9.95 3.65 -27.85
N VAL A 138 -10.01 3.50 -26.54
CA VAL A 138 -11.03 4.07 -25.65
C VAL A 138 -10.34 4.59 -24.40
N ASP A 139 -10.84 5.69 -23.84
CA ASP A 139 -10.24 6.32 -22.67
C ASP A 139 -11.29 6.57 -21.59
N GLY A 140 -11.07 5.99 -20.41
CA GLY A 140 -11.78 6.33 -19.18
C GLY A 140 -10.96 7.32 -18.36
N TYR A 141 -11.64 8.23 -17.66
CA TYR A 141 -10.99 9.23 -16.83
C TYR A 141 -11.71 9.42 -15.50
N MET A 142 -10.94 9.52 -14.42
CA MET A 142 -11.40 9.94 -13.11
C MET A 142 -10.41 10.95 -12.54
N SER A 143 -10.93 11.95 -11.83
CA SER A 143 -10.12 12.88 -11.04
C SER A 143 -10.71 13.02 -9.66
N SER A 144 -9.88 13.09 -8.63
CA SER A 144 -10.34 13.51 -7.30
C SER A 144 -9.54 14.72 -6.83
N TYR A 145 -10.17 15.50 -5.96
CA TYR A 145 -9.67 16.76 -5.45
C TYR A 145 -9.64 16.65 -3.93
N ASP A 146 -8.63 17.26 -3.30
CA ASP A 146 -8.55 17.39 -1.84
C ASP A 146 -8.45 16.06 -1.07
N TYR A 147 -7.35 15.32 -1.26
CA TYR A 147 -7.09 14.05 -0.57
C TYR A 147 -6.55 14.24 0.85
N SER A 148 -6.89 15.34 1.53
CA SER A 148 -6.42 15.58 2.91
C SER A 148 -7.11 14.64 3.92
N THR A 149 -7.95 13.72 3.45
CA THR A 149 -8.88 12.94 4.25
C THR A 149 -8.71 11.45 3.94
N GLY A 150 -8.74 10.61 4.97
CA GLY A 150 -8.83 9.17 4.74
C GLY A 150 -10.19 8.83 4.16
N LEU A 151 -10.25 7.89 3.22
CA LEU A 151 -11.53 7.53 2.60
C LEU A 151 -12.33 6.58 3.47
N VAL A 152 -13.60 6.92 3.67
CA VAL A 152 -14.59 6.08 4.34
C VAL A 152 -15.60 5.61 3.30
N ALA A 153 -15.84 4.31 3.25
CA ALA A 153 -16.84 3.70 2.38
C ALA A 153 -18.12 3.43 3.18
N VAL A 154 -19.27 3.84 2.64
CA VAL A 154 -20.60 3.58 3.22
C VAL A 154 -21.51 2.91 2.21
N SER A 155 -22.36 2.00 2.66
CA SER A 155 -23.35 1.40 1.76
C SER A 155 -24.36 2.45 1.28
N GLN A 156 -24.85 2.31 0.06
CA GLN A 156 -25.84 3.22 -0.53
C GLN A 156 -27.09 3.38 0.35
N ALA A 157 -27.47 2.33 1.08
CA ALA A 157 -28.63 2.37 1.94
C ALA A 157 -28.40 3.16 3.25
N ILE A 158 -27.15 3.30 3.70
CA ILE A 158 -26.76 4.17 4.82
C ILE A 158 -26.62 5.62 4.34
N GLU A 159 -25.95 5.85 3.21
CA GLU A 159 -25.80 7.19 2.64
C GLU A 159 -27.16 7.87 2.47
N ARG A 160 -28.10 7.22 1.76
CA ARG A 160 -29.46 7.74 1.51
C ARG A 160 -30.21 8.11 2.80
N ALA A 161 -29.98 7.37 3.87
CA ALA A 161 -30.63 7.61 5.15
C ALA A 161 -30.01 8.77 5.94
N ASN A 162 -28.79 9.19 5.58
CA ASN A 162 -28.00 10.17 6.29
C ASN A 162 -27.54 11.35 5.41
N GLU A 163 -28.11 11.52 4.20
CA GLU A 163 -27.76 12.57 3.22
C GLU A 163 -27.71 13.99 3.82
N THR A 164 -28.56 14.30 4.81
CA THR A 164 -28.62 15.62 5.46
C THR A 164 -27.69 15.77 6.66
N LYS A 165 -27.05 14.69 7.11
CA LYS A 165 -26.24 14.63 8.34
C LYS A 165 -24.77 14.33 8.09
N ILE A 166 -24.45 13.62 7.01
CA ILE A 166 -23.07 13.45 6.54
C ILE A 166 -22.79 14.60 5.56
N SER A 167 -22.78 15.83 6.09
CA SER A 167 -22.27 16.96 5.32
C SER A 167 -20.76 16.98 5.45
N SER A 168 -20.07 16.89 4.31
CA SER A 168 -18.64 17.17 4.21
C SER A 168 -18.30 18.47 4.95
N PRO A 169 -17.12 18.58 5.59
CA PRO A 169 -16.62 19.87 6.04
C PRO A 169 -16.73 20.87 4.89
N SER A 170 -17.51 21.92 5.08
CA SER A 170 -17.73 22.95 4.08
C SER A 170 -16.42 23.69 3.83
N SER A 171 -15.65 23.26 2.83
CA SER A 171 -14.58 24.10 2.30
C SER A 171 -15.23 25.25 1.52
N TYR A 172 -14.72 26.46 1.73
CA TYR A 172 -15.22 27.71 1.13
C TYR A 172 -15.20 27.71 -0.41
N HIS A 173 -14.73 26.63 -1.05
CA HIS A 173 -14.59 26.41 -2.49
C HIS A 173 -15.18 25.04 -2.90
N GLY A 174 -16.44 24.74 -2.55
CA GLY A 174 -17.22 23.68 -3.20
C GLY A 174 -16.59 22.27 -3.24
N GLY A 175 -15.93 21.85 -2.16
CA GLY A 175 -15.27 20.54 -2.08
C GLY A 175 -16.24 19.35 -2.13
N SER A 176 -15.83 18.30 -2.85
CA SER A 176 -16.52 17.01 -2.96
C SER A 176 -16.52 16.25 -1.63
N SER A 177 -17.56 15.44 -1.37
CA SER A 177 -17.67 14.62 -0.16
C SER A 177 -16.63 13.52 -0.09
N SER A 178 -15.75 13.54 0.92
CA SER A 178 -14.77 12.47 1.23
C SER A 178 -15.38 11.09 1.59
N LEU A 179 -16.68 10.94 1.37
CA LEU A 179 -17.46 9.74 1.59
C LEU A 179 -17.60 9.01 0.25
N ASN A 180 -17.18 7.75 0.21
CA ASN A 180 -17.42 6.88 -0.93
C ASN A 180 -18.67 6.03 -0.68
N THR A 181 -19.61 6.08 -1.60
CA THR A 181 -20.79 5.23 -1.54
C THR A 181 -20.56 3.97 -2.37
N PHE A 182 -21.00 2.81 -1.89
CA PHE A 182 -20.91 1.56 -2.66
C PHE A 182 -22.22 0.75 -2.62
N ASP A 183 -22.42 -0.08 -3.65
CA ASP A 183 -23.38 -1.19 -3.62
C ASP A 183 -22.68 -2.45 -3.10
N PRO A 184 -23.16 -3.06 -2.00
CA PRO A 184 -22.63 -4.33 -1.48
C PRO A 184 -22.46 -5.43 -2.54
N VAL A 185 -23.35 -5.51 -3.54
CA VAL A 185 -23.30 -6.55 -4.58
C VAL A 185 -22.12 -6.37 -5.55
N SER A 186 -21.59 -5.15 -5.67
CA SER A 186 -20.48 -4.82 -6.58
C SER A 186 -19.11 -4.86 -5.91
N MET A 187 -19.04 -5.26 -4.64
CA MET A 187 -17.78 -5.30 -3.90
C MET A 187 -16.83 -6.39 -4.41
N SER A 188 -15.53 -6.09 -4.36
CA SER A 188 -14.47 -6.98 -4.85
C SER A 188 -14.19 -8.15 -3.90
N SER A 189 -13.79 -9.30 -4.45
CA SER A 189 -13.27 -10.43 -3.66
C SER A 189 -11.76 -10.35 -3.37
N ASP A 190 -11.10 -9.25 -3.74
CA ASP A 190 -9.68 -9.00 -3.48
C ASP A 190 -9.52 -7.97 -2.36
N TRP A 191 -8.85 -8.34 -1.27
CA TRP A 191 -8.67 -7.48 -0.10
C TRP A 191 -7.99 -6.14 -0.43
N ARG A 192 -7.14 -6.12 -1.48
CA ARG A 192 -6.40 -4.92 -1.89
C ARG A 192 -7.32 -3.83 -2.40
N ALA A 193 -8.51 -4.17 -2.89
CA ALA A 193 -9.55 -3.23 -3.28
C ALA A 193 -9.93 -2.27 -2.14
N TYR A 194 -9.67 -2.67 -0.89
CA TYR A 194 -10.00 -1.90 0.31
C TYR A 194 -8.78 -1.23 0.95
N SER A 195 -7.56 -1.50 0.46
CA SER A 195 -6.30 -1.02 1.05
C SER A 195 -6.18 0.50 1.18
N GLY A 196 -6.89 1.26 0.33
CA GLY A 196 -6.94 2.73 0.42
C GLY A 196 -8.02 3.29 1.34
N LEU A 197 -8.88 2.44 1.92
CA LEU A 197 -9.95 2.83 2.83
C LEU A 197 -9.50 2.76 4.29
N LYS A 198 -10.04 3.67 5.13
CA LYS A 198 -9.92 3.60 6.59
C LYS A 198 -11.04 2.78 7.22
N ALA A 199 -12.26 3.00 6.77
CA ALA A 199 -13.45 2.39 7.36
C ALA A 199 -14.49 1.97 6.31
N ILE A 200 -15.21 0.89 6.60
CA ILE A 200 -16.36 0.40 5.83
C ILE A 200 -17.58 0.34 6.75
N TYR A 201 -18.66 1.01 6.36
CA TYR A 201 -19.95 0.98 7.03
C TYR A 201 -21.02 0.32 6.16
N LEU A 202 -21.70 -0.68 6.70
CA LEU A 202 -22.83 -1.32 6.05
C LEU A 202 -23.85 -1.86 7.06
N LYS A 203 -25.02 -2.26 6.58
CA LYS A 203 -26.05 -2.87 7.43
C LYS A 203 -25.82 -4.36 7.59
N GLN A 204 -26.32 -4.94 8.68
CA GLN A 204 -26.26 -6.38 8.90
C GLN A 204 -26.97 -7.17 7.78
N GLU A 205 -28.12 -6.70 7.27
CA GLU A 205 -28.82 -7.41 6.19
C GLU A 205 -28.06 -7.36 4.86
N GLU A 206 -27.19 -6.36 4.68
CA GLU A 206 -26.29 -6.24 3.53
C GLU A 206 -25.09 -7.15 3.70
N TRP A 207 -24.46 -7.11 4.88
CA TRP A 207 -23.38 -8.03 5.26
C TRP A 207 -23.80 -9.48 5.04
N ASP A 208 -24.96 -9.88 5.54
CA ASP A 208 -25.43 -11.26 5.43
C ASP A 208 -25.57 -11.73 3.98
N LYS A 209 -25.92 -10.82 3.05
CA LYS A 209 -26.08 -11.09 1.61
C LYS A 209 -24.78 -11.10 0.81
N LEU A 210 -23.68 -10.58 1.36
CA LEU A 210 -22.38 -10.64 0.68
C LEU A 210 -21.96 -12.10 0.45
N SER A 211 -21.29 -12.35 -0.68
CA SER A 211 -20.68 -13.65 -0.94
C SER A 211 -19.60 -13.95 0.09
N ALA A 212 -19.30 -15.23 0.31
CA ALA A 212 -18.25 -15.65 1.24
C ALA A 212 -16.88 -15.07 0.85
N GLU A 213 -16.60 -14.96 -0.45
CA GLU A 213 -15.34 -14.40 -0.97
C GLU A 213 -15.19 -12.91 -0.64
N VAL A 214 -16.25 -12.11 -0.82
CA VAL A 214 -16.24 -10.68 -0.47
C VAL A 214 -16.12 -10.48 1.04
N LYS A 215 -16.86 -11.26 1.84
CA LYS A 215 -16.72 -11.23 3.30
C LYS A 215 -15.28 -11.52 3.71
N ASN A 216 -14.67 -12.54 3.13
CA ASN A 216 -13.29 -12.90 3.41
C ASN A 216 -12.31 -11.76 3.03
N ALA A 217 -12.49 -11.12 1.88
CA ALA A 217 -11.66 -10.00 1.45
C ALA A 217 -11.75 -8.79 2.40
N ILE A 218 -12.96 -8.45 2.86
CA ILE A 218 -13.17 -7.39 3.85
C ILE A 218 -12.54 -7.75 5.20
N LEU A 219 -12.70 -9.02 5.64
CA LEU A 219 -12.09 -9.50 6.88
C LEU A 219 -10.56 -9.54 6.79
N GLN A 220 -10.00 -9.88 5.64
CA GLN A 220 -8.55 -9.83 5.40
C GLN A 220 -8.03 -8.40 5.51
N TRP A 221 -8.69 -7.44 4.85
CA TRP A 221 -8.37 -6.01 4.98
C TRP A 221 -8.50 -5.52 6.41
N ASN A 222 -9.56 -5.91 7.13
CA ASN A 222 -9.77 -5.54 8.53
C ASN A 222 -8.57 -5.97 9.40
N ARG A 223 -8.05 -7.20 9.26
CA ARG A 223 -6.88 -7.65 10.03
C ARG A 223 -5.62 -6.81 9.83
N THR A 224 -5.47 -6.16 8.66
CA THR A 224 -4.35 -5.25 8.37
C THR A 224 -4.48 -3.86 9.01
N GLY A 225 -5.59 -3.58 9.70
CA GLY A 225 -5.81 -2.31 10.42
C GLY A 225 -7.07 -1.54 10.02
N GLY A 226 -7.92 -2.07 9.15
CA GLY A 226 -9.16 -1.41 8.74
C GLY A 226 -10.25 -1.40 9.82
N GLU A 227 -11.15 -0.41 9.78
CA GLU A 227 -12.34 -0.35 10.64
C GLU A 227 -13.60 -0.87 9.93
N LEU A 228 -14.23 -1.91 10.46
CA LEU A 228 -15.49 -2.45 9.94
C LEU A 228 -16.64 -2.15 10.89
N SER A 229 -17.65 -1.43 10.42
CA SER A 229 -18.85 -1.13 11.20
C SER A 229 -20.09 -1.75 10.56
N ILE A 230 -20.73 -2.66 11.30
CA ILE A 230 -21.94 -3.37 10.86
C ILE A 230 -23.12 -2.88 11.70
N LEU A 231 -23.98 -2.05 11.10
CA LEU A 231 -25.17 -1.53 11.77
C LEU A 231 -26.16 -2.65 12.02
N THR A 232 -26.55 -2.82 13.28
CA THR A 232 -27.41 -3.92 13.72
C THR A 232 -28.53 -3.46 14.63
N THR A 233 -29.58 -4.27 14.71
CA THR A 233 -30.63 -4.20 15.73
C THR A 233 -30.33 -5.08 16.95
N HIS A 234 -29.39 -6.04 16.83
CA HIS A 234 -29.07 -7.05 17.84
C HIS A 234 -27.55 -7.33 17.92
N PRO A 235 -26.79 -6.64 18.80
CA PRO A 235 -25.32 -6.67 18.79
C PRO A 235 -24.68 -7.97 19.30
N ALA A 236 -25.35 -8.72 20.19
CA ALA A 236 -24.72 -9.80 20.95
C ALA A 236 -24.38 -11.06 20.13
N ILE A 237 -25.13 -11.35 19.06
CA ILE A 237 -24.99 -12.61 18.30
C ILE A 237 -23.93 -12.48 17.19
N ALA A 238 -23.60 -11.26 16.76
CA ALA A 238 -22.78 -11.03 15.57
C ALA A 238 -21.26 -11.01 15.84
N LEU A 239 -20.81 -10.51 16.99
CA LEU A 239 -19.37 -10.41 17.34
C LEU A 239 -18.66 -11.77 17.43
N ALA A 240 -19.32 -12.77 18.04
CA ALA A 240 -18.74 -14.10 18.23
C ALA A 240 -18.48 -14.84 16.90
N SER A 241 -19.16 -14.44 15.82
CA SER A 241 -19.03 -15.09 14.50
C SER A 241 -17.84 -14.60 13.68
N LEU A 242 -17.14 -13.55 14.13
CA LEU A 242 -16.10 -12.87 13.35
C LEU A 242 -14.66 -13.15 13.82
N ASP A 243 -14.45 -14.13 14.70
CA ASP A 243 -13.11 -14.51 15.21
C ASP A 243 -12.35 -13.29 15.74
N THR A 244 -12.88 -12.71 16.82
CA THR A 244 -12.38 -11.47 17.45
C THR A 244 -11.55 -11.77 18.69
N ASP A 245 -10.54 -10.94 18.96
CA ASP A 245 -9.57 -11.18 20.04
C ASP A 245 -10.01 -10.59 21.37
N THR A 246 -10.34 -9.29 21.38
CA THR A 246 -10.72 -8.55 22.59
C THR A 246 -12.01 -7.81 22.34
N VAL A 247 -13.01 -8.05 23.19
CA VAL A 247 -14.34 -7.42 23.10
C VAL A 247 -14.47 -6.33 24.16
N SER A 248 -14.88 -5.13 23.74
CA SER A 248 -15.18 -3.99 24.60
C SER A 248 -16.52 -3.37 24.20
N GLY A 249 -17.57 -3.70 24.95
CA GLY A 249 -18.92 -3.24 24.67
C GLY A 249 -19.45 -3.76 23.32
N SER A 250 -19.76 -2.84 22.40
CA SER A 250 -20.25 -3.14 21.04
C SER A 250 -19.14 -3.18 19.98
N SER A 251 -17.87 -3.14 20.39
CA SER A 251 -16.72 -3.18 19.50
C SER A 251 -15.76 -4.29 19.92
N ALA A 252 -15.01 -4.83 18.97
CA ALA A 252 -13.95 -5.77 19.22
C ALA A 252 -12.75 -5.55 18.31
N THR A 253 -11.58 -5.91 18.81
CA THR A 253 -10.33 -5.90 18.04
C THR A 253 -10.17 -7.25 17.34
N ARG A 254 -9.68 -7.21 16.11
CA ARG A 254 -9.35 -8.39 15.30
C ARG A 254 -7.99 -8.20 14.65
N SER A 255 -6.96 -8.81 15.24
CA SER A 255 -5.55 -8.54 14.97
C SER A 255 -5.26 -7.04 15.11
N PHE A 256 -4.96 -6.34 14.02
CA PHE A 256 -4.74 -4.89 14.03
C PHE A 256 -6.00 -4.08 13.71
N GLY A 257 -7.08 -4.75 13.28
CA GLY A 257 -8.35 -4.12 12.90
C GLY A 257 -9.31 -3.93 14.05
N THR A 258 -10.35 -3.14 13.79
CA THR A 258 -11.49 -2.96 14.70
C THR A 258 -12.79 -3.32 14.01
N VAL A 259 -13.66 -4.04 14.70
CA VAL A 259 -15.02 -4.34 14.27
C VAL A 259 -16.01 -3.75 15.28
N SER A 260 -17.02 -3.04 14.80
CA SER A 260 -18.07 -2.46 15.64
C SER A 260 -19.47 -2.85 15.17
N PHE A 261 -20.37 -3.00 16.13
CA PHE A 261 -21.78 -3.33 15.91
C PHE A 261 -22.68 -2.26 16.54
N PRO A 262 -22.69 -1.03 15.99
CA PRO A 262 -23.52 0.03 16.52
C PRO A 262 -25.01 -0.32 16.43
N LEU A 263 -25.71 -0.10 17.54
CA LEU A 263 -27.16 -0.27 17.64
C LEU A 263 -27.88 0.85 16.87
N LYS A 264 -28.78 0.45 15.98
CA LYS A 264 -29.65 1.35 15.23
C LYS A 264 -30.64 2.05 16.16
N SER A 265 -30.58 3.39 16.25
CA SER A 265 -31.37 4.17 17.23
C SER A 265 -32.81 4.49 16.77
N SER A 266 -33.08 4.49 15.45
CA SER A 266 -34.41 4.40 14.81
C SER A 266 -34.23 4.67 13.31
N GLY A 267 -34.69 3.77 12.43
CA GLY A 267 -34.44 3.88 10.98
C GLY A 267 -32.97 3.72 10.59
N ASP A 268 -32.61 3.88 9.32
CA ASP A 268 -31.23 3.63 8.82
C ASP A 268 -30.21 4.74 9.17
N VAL A 269 -30.52 5.52 10.21
CA VAL A 269 -29.74 6.68 10.64
C VAL A 269 -28.60 6.20 11.54
N LEU A 270 -27.38 6.67 11.24
CA LEU A 270 -26.20 6.40 12.06
C LEU A 270 -26.34 7.07 13.44
N PRO A 271 -25.95 6.38 14.54
CA PRO A 271 -25.84 7.01 15.84
C PRO A 271 -24.89 8.22 15.81
N THR A 272 -25.15 9.25 16.63
CA THR A 272 -24.31 10.46 16.67
C THR A 272 -22.83 10.16 16.94
N LYS A 273 -22.54 9.12 17.72
CA LYS A 273 -21.16 8.68 17.98
C LYS A 273 -20.47 8.21 16.69
N GLU A 274 -21.17 7.44 15.86
CA GLU A 274 -20.65 6.94 14.58
C GLU A 274 -20.49 8.06 13.57
N LEU A 275 -21.45 9.00 13.51
CA LEU A 275 -21.31 10.21 12.67
C LEU A 275 -20.06 11.01 13.06
N LYS A 276 -19.83 11.23 14.36
CA LYS A 276 -18.61 11.90 14.85
C LYS A 276 -17.34 11.10 14.57
N ASN A 277 -17.39 9.77 14.60
CA ASN A 277 -16.26 8.93 14.23
C ASN A 277 -15.91 9.12 12.75
N ILE A 278 -16.92 9.05 11.88
CA ILE A 278 -16.75 9.33 10.44
C ILE A 278 -16.21 10.76 10.26
N GLU A 279 -16.81 11.77 10.87
CA GLU A 279 -16.30 13.15 10.82
C GLU A 279 -14.84 13.24 11.27
N GLY A 280 -14.44 12.55 12.34
CA GLY A 280 -13.05 12.50 12.80
C GLY A 280 -12.10 11.79 11.83
N LEU A 281 -12.54 10.70 11.19
CA LEU A 281 -11.78 9.99 10.15
C LEU A 281 -11.58 10.84 8.89
N LEU A 282 -12.56 11.72 8.62
CA LEU A 282 -12.62 12.65 7.50
C LEU A 282 -12.00 14.03 7.81
N ASP A 283 -11.72 14.39 9.06
CA ASP A 283 -11.20 15.72 9.41
C ASP A 283 -9.72 15.88 8.97
N SER A 284 -9.48 16.84 8.08
CA SER A 284 -8.15 17.17 7.55
C SER A 284 -7.19 17.73 8.60
N ASN A 285 -7.68 18.29 9.71
CA ASN A 285 -6.83 18.78 10.80
C ASN A 285 -6.33 17.67 11.73
N ASN A 286 -6.95 16.48 11.66
CA ASN A 286 -6.54 15.25 12.35
C ASN A 286 -6.00 14.21 11.35
N SER A 287 -5.46 14.65 10.21
CA SER A 287 -5.23 13.75 9.09
C SER A 287 -4.19 12.65 9.41
N HIS A 288 -4.65 11.41 9.56
CA HIS A 288 -3.74 10.26 9.61
C HIS A 288 -2.92 10.05 8.31
N LEU A 289 -3.16 10.83 7.25
CA LEU A 289 -2.29 10.84 6.07
C LEU A 289 -1.02 11.64 6.33
N ASP A 290 -1.14 12.76 7.07
CA ASP A 290 0.01 13.36 7.74
C ASP A 290 0.63 12.35 8.70
N ASP A 291 -0.14 11.56 9.46
CA ASP A 291 0.48 10.55 10.34
C ASP A 291 1.24 9.46 9.59
N PHE A 292 0.71 8.92 8.48
CA PHE A 292 1.42 7.91 7.69
C PHE A 292 2.70 8.50 7.10
N ASP A 293 2.64 9.66 6.43
CA ASP A 293 3.83 10.27 5.82
C ASP A 293 4.84 10.76 6.87
N ASN A 294 4.36 11.33 7.98
CA ASN A 294 5.22 11.75 9.09
C ASN A 294 5.87 10.55 9.80
N SER A 295 5.23 9.38 9.79
CA SER A 295 5.78 8.17 10.41
C SER A 295 7.09 7.70 9.79
N PHE A 296 7.29 7.96 8.49
CA PHE A 296 8.48 7.52 7.73
C PHE A 296 9.57 8.59 7.59
N SER A 297 9.31 9.81 8.06
CA SER A 297 10.24 10.94 7.98
C SER A 297 11.29 10.90 9.11
N ASN A 298 11.45 11.97 9.89
CA ASN A 298 12.50 12.13 10.91
C ASN A 298 12.38 11.18 12.12
N LEU A 299 11.31 10.38 12.19
CA LEU A 299 11.01 9.48 13.31
C LEU A 299 11.19 8.01 12.97
N TRP A 300 11.63 7.71 11.73
CA TRP A 300 11.71 6.36 11.23
C TRP A 300 12.97 5.63 11.71
N GLY A 301 12.79 4.70 12.65
CA GLY A 301 13.89 3.96 13.27
C GLY A 301 14.78 3.21 12.26
N LEU A 302 14.19 2.59 11.24
CA LEU A 302 14.94 1.87 10.20
C LEU A 302 15.92 2.77 9.46
N TYR A 303 15.56 4.03 9.22
CA TYR A 303 16.42 4.97 8.50
C TYR A 303 17.75 5.16 9.22
N HIS A 304 17.73 5.27 10.55
CA HIS A 304 18.95 5.41 11.36
C HIS A 304 19.76 4.11 11.50
N MET A 305 19.20 2.96 11.11
CA MET A 305 19.91 1.68 11.06
C MET A 305 20.65 1.46 9.74
N LEU A 306 20.42 2.32 8.72
CA LEU A 306 21.15 2.22 7.46
C LEU A 306 22.66 2.43 7.67
N PRO A 307 23.52 1.52 7.18
CA PRO A 307 24.97 1.67 7.30
C PRO A 307 25.46 2.98 6.69
N GLU A 308 26.24 3.78 7.44
CA GLU A 308 26.85 5.01 6.93
C GLU A 308 27.75 4.75 5.71
N LYS A 309 27.68 5.63 4.71
CA LYS A 309 28.56 5.56 3.53
C LYS A 309 29.76 6.47 3.74
N ASN A 310 30.93 5.87 3.91
CA ASN A 310 32.21 6.57 3.84
C ASN A 310 32.46 7.03 2.39
N SER A 311 32.01 8.22 2.03
CA SER A 311 32.51 8.86 0.81
C SER A 311 33.84 9.52 1.12
N SER A 312 34.88 9.25 0.31
CA SER A 312 36.16 9.96 0.37
C SER A 312 36.32 10.93 -0.81
N PRO A 313 35.72 12.14 -0.77
CA PRO A 313 35.86 13.17 -1.82
C PRO A 313 37.32 13.45 -2.20
N THR A 314 38.24 13.36 -1.23
CA THR A 314 39.68 13.57 -1.40
C THR A 314 40.28 12.68 -2.49
N PHE A 315 39.85 11.42 -2.57
CA PHE A 315 40.38 10.49 -3.58
C PHE A 315 39.93 10.86 -4.99
N PHE A 316 38.69 11.30 -5.18
CA PHE A 316 38.19 11.79 -6.46
C PHE A 316 38.96 13.03 -6.93
N ILE A 317 39.20 13.99 -6.02
CA ILE A 317 39.97 15.19 -6.32
C ILE A 317 41.40 14.83 -6.72
N PHE A 318 42.02 13.88 -6.02
CA PHE A 318 43.36 13.40 -6.35
C PHE A 318 43.43 12.80 -7.76
N VAL A 319 42.47 11.94 -8.14
CA VAL A 319 42.42 11.35 -9.49
C VAL A 319 42.22 12.41 -10.57
N LEU A 320 41.32 13.38 -10.35
CA LEU A 320 41.11 14.49 -11.28
C LEU A 320 42.38 15.36 -11.45
N LEU A 321 43.12 15.58 -10.37
CA LEU A 321 44.38 16.31 -10.40
C LEU A 321 45.45 15.56 -11.19
N VAL A 322 45.63 14.26 -10.94
CA VAL A 322 46.56 13.40 -11.70
C VAL A 322 46.19 13.40 -13.18
N PHE A 323 44.91 13.25 -13.51
CA PHE A 323 44.43 13.31 -14.89
C PHE A 323 44.73 14.66 -15.56
N GLY A 324 44.48 15.78 -14.87
CA GLY A 324 44.80 17.11 -15.38
C GLY A 324 46.30 17.31 -15.67
N ILE A 325 47.17 16.79 -14.81
CA ILE A 325 48.63 16.80 -15.01
C ILE A 325 49.03 15.93 -16.21
N LEU A 326 48.41 14.76 -16.36
CA LEU A 326 48.71 13.84 -17.46
C LEU A 326 48.30 14.42 -18.82
N VAL A 327 47.09 14.98 -18.93
CA VAL A 327 46.57 15.53 -20.20
C VAL A 327 47.22 16.86 -20.57
N GLY A 328 47.52 17.72 -19.60
CA GLY A 328 48.13 19.02 -19.86
C GLY A 328 49.66 18.93 -19.94
N PRO A 329 50.38 19.15 -18.83
CA PRO A 329 51.84 19.19 -18.81
C PRO A 329 52.51 17.96 -19.43
N VAL A 330 52.13 16.74 -19.02
CA VAL A 330 52.85 15.53 -19.44
C VAL A 330 52.62 15.24 -20.92
N ASN A 331 51.38 15.31 -21.39
CA ASN A 331 51.07 15.08 -22.81
C ASN A 331 51.76 16.10 -23.73
N VAL A 332 51.74 17.38 -23.37
CA VAL A 332 52.32 18.44 -24.21
C VAL A 332 53.85 18.45 -24.16
N PHE A 333 54.47 18.34 -22.97
CA PHE A 333 55.92 18.49 -22.82
C PHE A 333 56.70 17.18 -22.96
N VAL A 334 56.08 16.02 -22.72
CA VAL A 334 56.74 14.71 -22.79
C VAL A 334 56.34 13.95 -24.05
N PHE A 335 55.04 13.73 -24.28
CA PHE A 335 54.56 12.89 -25.39
C PHE A 335 54.49 13.63 -26.74
N ALA A 336 54.25 14.94 -26.73
CA ALA A 336 54.07 15.77 -27.93
C ALA A 336 55.14 16.87 -28.07
N ARG A 337 56.40 16.53 -27.79
CA ARG A 337 57.56 17.43 -27.94
C ARG A 337 57.62 18.07 -29.34
N LYS A 338 58.29 19.23 -29.42
CA LYS A 338 58.41 20.06 -30.63
C LYS A 338 58.79 19.20 -31.86
N GLY A 339 57.89 19.13 -32.85
CA GLY A 339 58.03 18.30 -34.07
C GLY A 339 57.15 17.04 -34.12
N GLN A 340 56.60 16.58 -32.99
CA GLN A 340 55.76 15.37 -32.90
C GLN A 340 54.32 15.67 -32.48
N ARG A 341 53.83 16.88 -32.74
CA ARG A 341 52.49 17.33 -32.33
C ARG A 341 51.36 16.48 -32.92
N HIS A 342 51.59 15.79 -34.03
CA HIS A 342 50.62 14.84 -34.58
C HIS A 342 50.30 13.68 -33.61
N LYS A 343 51.18 13.36 -32.65
CA LYS A 343 50.91 12.33 -31.63
C LYS A 343 49.75 12.73 -30.69
N LEU A 344 49.47 14.02 -30.52
CA LEU A 344 48.33 14.51 -29.73
C LEU A 344 46.99 13.96 -30.23
N PHE A 345 46.87 13.68 -31.53
CA PHE A 345 45.67 13.11 -32.12
C PHE A 345 45.36 11.70 -31.61
N PHE A 346 46.37 10.96 -31.13
CA PHE A 346 46.20 9.61 -30.60
C PHE A 346 46.41 9.54 -29.07
N THR A 347 47.36 10.29 -28.51
CA THR A 347 47.65 10.25 -27.08
C THR A 347 46.53 10.85 -26.24
N THR A 348 45.89 11.92 -26.70
CA THR A 348 44.80 12.56 -25.95
C THR A 348 43.57 11.63 -25.85
N PRO A 349 43.05 11.04 -26.96
CA PRO A 349 41.96 10.08 -26.86
C PRO A 349 42.30 8.84 -26.01
N ILE A 350 43.53 8.32 -26.08
CA ILE A 350 43.95 7.16 -25.27
C ILE A 350 43.98 7.50 -23.78
N ILE A 351 44.62 8.61 -23.40
CA ILE A 351 44.68 9.05 -21.99
C ILE A 351 43.28 9.31 -21.45
N SER A 352 42.41 9.96 -22.22
CA SER A 352 41.01 10.17 -21.86
C SER A 352 40.26 8.86 -21.69
N THR A 353 40.44 7.88 -22.59
CA THR A 353 39.78 6.57 -22.49
C THR A 353 40.21 5.82 -21.23
N ILE A 354 41.52 5.76 -20.96
CA ILE A 354 42.07 5.12 -19.76
C ILE A 354 41.54 5.81 -18.50
N ALA A 355 41.52 7.14 -18.46
CA ALA A 355 41.02 7.89 -17.32
C ALA A 355 39.51 7.66 -17.10
N CYS A 356 38.71 7.64 -18.17
CA CYS A 356 37.29 7.31 -18.08
C CYS A 356 37.09 5.88 -17.55
N SER A 357 37.83 4.89 -18.06
CA SER A 357 37.76 3.51 -17.57
C SER A 357 38.15 3.42 -16.09
N LEU A 358 39.24 4.09 -15.67
CA LEU A 358 39.66 4.14 -14.27
C LEU A 358 38.59 4.79 -13.38
N LEU A 359 37.95 5.86 -13.84
CA LEU A 359 36.90 6.54 -13.09
C LEU A 359 35.65 5.66 -12.95
N ILE A 360 35.27 4.92 -14.00
CA ILE A 360 34.18 3.93 -13.95
C ILE A 360 34.49 2.83 -12.92
N VAL A 361 35.70 2.25 -12.97
CA VAL A 361 36.12 1.21 -12.01
C VAL A 361 36.10 1.76 -10.58
N LEU A 362 36.60 2.98 -10.39
CA LEU A 362 36.62 3.65 -9.08
C LEU A 362 35.20 3.89 -8.55
N ILE A 363 34.28 4.37 -9.40
CA ILE A 363 32.86 4.52 -9.06
C ILE A 363 32.30 3.18 -8.58
N ILE A 364 32.53 2.10 -9.31
CA ILE A 364 32.00 0.77 -8.95
C ILE A 364 32.59 0.29 -7.62
N VAL A 365 33.88 0.51 -7.38
CA VAL A 365 34.55 0.11 -6.13
C VAL A 365 34.09 0.93 -4.93
N GLN A 366 33.88 2.24 -5.09
CA GLN A 366 33.45 3.10 -3.97
C GLN A 366 31.95 3.08 -3.71
N ASP A 367 31.14 3.04 -4.77
CA ASP A 367 29.69 3.03 -4.64
C ASP A 367 29.12 1.63 -4.43
N GLY A 368 29.87 0.60 -4.83
CA GLY A 368 29.38 -0.77 -4.88
C GLY A 368 28.40 -0.99 -6.04
N THR A 369 28.15 -2.26 -6.31
CA THR A 369 27.04 -2.72 -7.17
C THR A 369 25.90 -3.19 -6.29
N GLY A 370 24.66 -2.92 -6.69
CA GLY A 370 23.49 -3.28 -5.87
C GLY A 370 23.30 -2.30 -4.72
N GLY A 371 23.08 -2.78 -3.49
CA GLY A 371 22.92 -1.91 -2.33
C GLY A 371 22.84 -2.65 -1.01
N LYS A 372 22.69 -1.89 0.08
CA LYS A 372 22.42 -2.42 1.42
C LYS A 372 21.08 -1.90 1.90
N GLY A 373 20.30 -2.76 2.55
CA GLY A 373 19.01 -2.39 3.08
C GLY A 373 18.74 -3.01 4.44
N VAL A 374 17.79 -2.41 5.14
CA VAL A 374 17.23 -2.95 6.38
C VAL A 374 15.73 -3.05 6.19
N ARG A 375 15.15 -4.17 6.63
CA ARG A 375 13.71 -4.39 6.61
C ARG A 375 13.23 -4.96 7.94
N CYS A 376 12.06 -4.51 8.37
CA CYS A 376 11.36 -5.04 9.52
C CYS A 376 9.97 -5.49 9.10
N THR A 377 9.61 -6.70 9.49
CA THR A 377 8.37 -7.35 9.10
C THR A 377 7.56 -7.69 10.33
N ILE A 378 6.29 -7.28 10.39
CA ILE A 378 5.30 -7.83 11.32
C ILE A 378 4.51 -8.91 10.58
N MET A 379 4.49 -10.10 11.14
CA MET A 379 3.75 -11.26 10.63
C MET A 379 2.72 -11.68 11.68
N GLU A 380 1.45 -11.39 11.42
CA GLU A 380 0.35 -11.93 12.22
C GLU A 380 -0.06 -13.29 11.65
N ILE A 381 0.05 -14.31 12.49
CA ILE A 381 -0.37 -15.68 12.21
C ILE A 381 -1.73 -15.89 12.85
N CYS A 382 -2.73 -16.15 12.02
CA CYS A 382 -4.06 -16.48 12.52
C CYS A 382 -4.11 -17.91 13.07
N SER A 383 -5.03 -18.14 13.99
CA SER A 383 -5.29 -19.44 14.60
C SER A 383 -5.56 -20.53 13.55
N ALA A 384 -5.48 -21.79 13.96
CA ALA A 384 -5.45 -23.00 13.12
C ALA A 384 -6.54 -23.13 12.04
N ASN A 385 -7.61 -22.34 12.08
CA ASN A 385 -8.72 -22.41 11.14
C ASN A 385 -8.48 -21.61 9.84
N GLU A 386 -7.60 -20.59 9.83
CA GLU A 386 -7.47 -19.67 8.68
C GLU A 386 -6.25 -19.96 7.78
N ASN A 387 -5.21 -20.64 8.28
CA ASN A 387 -3.98 -20.98 7.55
C ASN A 387 -3.45 -19.82 6.67
N THR A 388 -3.53 -18.60 7.20
CA THR A 388 -3.21 -17.36 6.50
C THR A 388 -2.33 -16.51 7.40
N ALA A 389 -1.28 -15.92 6.82
CA ALA A 389 -0.45 -14.93 7.48
C ALA A 389 -0.67 -13.56 6.85
N TYR A 390 -0.74 -12.56 7.73
CA TYR A 390 -0.88 -11.16 7.39
C TYR A 390 0.46 -10.49 7.64
N ILE A 391 1.07 -10.01 6.56
CA ILE A 391 2.44 -9.53 6.58
C ILE A 391 2.44 -8.05 6.26
N GLU A 392 3.12 -7.30 7.10
CA GLU A 392 3.39 -5.89 6.91
C GLU A 392 4.88 -5.67 7.04
N GLN A 393 5.46 -4.97 6.09
CA GLN A 393 6.90 -4.80 6.00
C GLN A 393 7.25 -3.34 5.71
N GLU A 394 8.13 -2.81 6.53
CA GLU A 394 8.85 -1.60 6.24
C GLU A 394 10.24 -1.95 5.76
N GLN A 395 10.71 -1.27 4.73
CA GLN A 395 12.06 -1.45 4.23
C GLN A 395 12.66 -0.16 3.74
N ILE A 396 13.96 -0.02 3.94
CA ILE A 396 14.75 1.07 3.38
C ILE A 396 16.06 0.53 2.81
N ALA A 397 16.45 1.04 1.66
CA ALA A 397 17.71 0.69 1.02
C ALA A 397 18.50 1.92 0.60
N ARG A 398 19.83 1.80 0.71
CA ARG A 398 20.78 2.68 0.05
C ARG A 398 21.43 1.93 -1.09
N THR A 399 21.24 2.43 -2.31
CA THR A 399 21.74 1.81 -3.53
C THR A 399 23.07 2.41 -3.96
N GLY A 400 23.92 1.55 -4.52
CA GLY A 400 25.09 1.90 -5.33
C GLY A 400 24.71 1.98 -6.81
N VAL A 401 25.52 1.38 -7.67
CA VAL A 401 25.20 1.25 -9.09
C VAL A 401 24.25 0.06 -9.30
N MET A 402 23.07 0.34 -9.86
CA MET A 402 22.05 -0.67 -10.20
C MET A 402 22.12 -0.98 -11.69
N PHE A 403 22.25 -2.26 -12.06
CA PHE A 403 22.22 -2.71 -13.45
C PHE A 403 20.83 -3.14 -13.93
N GLY A 404 19.92 -3.37 -12.99
CA GLY A 404 18.50 -3.64 -13.21
C GLY A 404 17.69 -3.09 -12.03
N THR A 405 16.46 -2.70 -12.31
CA THR A 405 15.53 -2.10 -11.35
C THR A 405 14.19 -2.84 -11.31
N GLU A 406 14.08 -3.90 -12.12
CA GLU A 406 12.90 -4.74 -12.21
C GLU A 406 12.96 -5.85 -11.16
N PHE A 407 11.82 -6.12 -10.52
CA PHE A 407 11.68 -7.22 -9.57
C PHE A 407 10.24 -7.75 -9.56
N THR A 408 10.06 -8.97 -9.07
CA THR A 408 8.76 -9.63 -9.01
C THR A 408 8.24 -9.68 -7.58
N LEU A 409 6.97 -9.31 -7.41
CA LEU A 409 6.21 -9.43 -6.18
C LEU A 409 5.14 -10.52 -6.33
N SER A 410 4.69 -11.05 -5.19
CA SER A 410 3.50 -11.90 -5.13
C SER A 410 2.29 -11.13 -5.68
N ASP A 411 1.35 -11.84 -6.29
CA ASP A 411 0.15 -11.23 -6.84
C ASP A 411 -0.81 -10.71 -5.78
N SER A 412 -0.58 -11.02 -4.50
CA SER A 412 -1.35 -10.52 -3.35
C SER A 412 -0.67 -9.37 -2.61
N THR A 413 0.46 -8.84 -3.11
CA THR A 413 1.22 -7.77 -2.45
C THR A 413 0.72 -6.37 -2.83
N CYS A 414 0.69 -5.48 -1.84
CA CYS A 414 0.63 -4.03 -1.99
C CYS A 414 2.00 -3.44 -1.70
N ILE A 415 2.46 -2.49 -2.52
CA ILE A 415 3.70 -1.74 -2.30
C ILE A 415 3.41 -0.25 -2.44
N THR A 416 3.86 0.54 -1.46
CA THR A 416 3.70 1.99 -1.43
C THR A 416 5.07 2.63 -1.15
N PRO A 417 5.52 3.62 -1.95
CA PRO A 417 6.72 4.36 -1.62
C PRO A 417 6.47 5.24 -0.40
N VAL A 418 7.46 5.34 0.48
CA VAL A 418 7.40 6.20 1.67
C VAL A 418 8.42 7.32 1.58
N ALA A 419 8.09 8.47 2.17
CA ALA A 419 8.99 9.61 2.20
C ALA A 419 10.11 9.38 3.21
N THR A 420 11.36 9.52 2.78
CA THR A 420 12.53 9.46 3.67
C THR A 420 12.88 10.86 4.17
N GLU A 421 13.80 10.94 5.15
CA GLU A 421 14.43 12.20 5.51
C GLU A 421 15.09 12.88 4.31
N VAL A 422 15.12 14.22 4.34
CA VAL A 422 15.73 15.01 3.27
C VAL A 422 17.24 14.92 3.33
N ASN A 423 17.83 14.26 2.34
CA ASN A 423 19.28 14.22 2.15
C ASN A 423 19.64 14.18 0.65
N ARG A 424 20.95 14.19 0.33
CA ARG A 424 21.44 14.23 -1.06
C ARG A 424 21.06 13.01 -1.92
N MET A 425 20.81 11.87 -1.29
CA MET A 425 20.48 10.59 -1.91
C MET A 425 18.96 10.30 -1.86
N ALA A 426 18.22 10.97 -0.99
CA ALA A 426 16.78 10.87 -0.89
C ALA A 426 16.12 11.37 -2.18
N ARG A 427 15.30 10.51 -2.80
CA ARG A 427 14.56 10.83 -4.03
C ARG A 427 13.10 11.13 -3.76
N VAL A 428 12.52 10.43 -2.79
CA VAL A 428 11.13 10.55 -2.39
C VAL A 428 11.10 11.16 -1.00
N THR A 429 10.66 12.42 -0.92
CA THR A 429 10.52 13.15 0.35
C THR A 429 9.19 13.90 0.35
N THR A 430 8.72 14.31 1.52
CA THR A 430 7.57 15.23 1.62
C THR A 430 7.91 16.60 0.99
N SER A 431 9.14 17.08 1.17
CA SER A 431 9.61 18.38 0.68
C SER A 431 9.60 18.54 -0.85
N ASN A 432 9.82 17.44 -1.57
CA ASN A 432 9.79 17.40 -3.04
C ASN A 432 8.54 16.69 -3.57
N GLU A 433 7.53 16.50 -2.72
CA GLU A 433 6.22 15.96 -3.10
C GLU A 433 6.30 14.60 -3.82
N GLY A 434 7.26 13.74 -3.41
CA GLY A 434 7.49 12.43 -4.02
C GLY A 434 8.42 12.43 -5.24
N GLY A 435 9.06 13.56 -5.55
CA GLY A 435 10.19 13.62 -6.49
C GLY A 435 9.85 13.40 -7.97
N SER A 436 8.58 13.50 -8.37
CA SER A 436 8.09 13.21 -9.73
C SER A 436 8.43 11.79 -10.21
N SER A 437 8.43 10.83 -9.28
CA SER A 437 8.85 9.45 -9.52
C SER A 437 7.88 8.70 -10.43
N GLN A 438 8.43 7.86 -11.30
CA GLN A 438 7.71 7.08 -12.30
C GLN A 438 7.73 5.59 -11.93
N TYR A 439 6.59 5.05 -11.50
CA TYR A 439 6.46 3.66 -11.09
C TYR A 439 5.67 2.87 -12.13
N THR A 440 6.05 1.61 -12.31
CA THR A 440 5.29 0.65 -13.11
C THR A 440 5.02 -0.61 -12.28
N LEU A 441 3.78 -1.08 -12.30
CA LEU A 441 3.34 -2.37 -11.77
C LEU A 441 2.51 -3.07 -12.84
N SER A 442 3.10 -4.06 -13.51
CA SER A 442 2.41 -4.86 -14.51
C SER A 442 2.04 -6.22 -13.93
N ARG A 443 0.82 -6.70 -14.23
CA ARG A 443 0.39 -8.03 -13.79
C ARG A 443 0.78 -9.07 -14.84
N ASP A 444 1.51 -10.07 -14.40
CA ASP A 444 1.68 -11.35 -15.10
C ASP A 444 0.75 -12.40 -14.47
N ASP A 445 0.57 -13.57 -15.09
CA ASP A 445 -0.46 -14.56 -14.74
C ASP A 445 -0.58 -14.88 -13.24
N LYS A 446 0.53 -14.83 -12.48
CA LYS A 446 0.57 -15.09 -11.02
C LYS A 446 1.53 -14.18 -10.23
N SER A 447 2.02 -13.10 -10.83
CA SER A 447 3.00 -12.23 -10.18
C SER A 447 2.84 -10.78 -10.62
N LEU A 448 3.27 -9.86 -9.77
CA LEU A 448 3.36 -8.45 -10.10
C LEU A 448 4.81 -8.12 -10.48
N VAL A 449 5.02 -7.61 -11.68
CA VAL A 449 6.34 -7.14 -12.13
C VAL A 449 6.42 -5.64 -11.84
N ALA A 450 7.31 -5.28 -10.93
CA ALA A 450 7.58 -3.90 -10.53
C ALA A 450 8.81 -3.37 -11.26
N ASN A 451 8.72 -2.16 -11.81
CA ASN A 451 9.83 -1.49 -12.50
C ASN A 451 9.66 0.04 -12.42
N GLY A 452 10.66 0.80 -12.88
CA GLY A 452 10.75 2.25 -12.78
C GLY A 452 11.48 2.66 -11.51
N ASP A 453 11.00 3.71 -10.87
CA ASP A 453 11.71 4.42 -9.81
C ASP A 453 11.59 3.77 -8.41
N TRP A 454 11.09 2.53 -8.33
CA TRP A 454 11.09 1.73 -7.09
C TRP A 454 12.51 1.53 -6.55
N PHE A 455 13.48 1.31 -7.43
CA PHE A 455 14.89 1.31 -7.08
C PHE A 455 15.65 2.11 -8.13
N GLN A 456 16.50 3.03 -7.71
CA GLN A 456 17.32 3.85 -8.60
C GLN A 456 18.78 3.72 -8.20
N SER A 457 19.70 3.96 -9.14
CA SER A 457 21.13 4.05 -8.80
C SER A 457 21.43 5.24 -7.89
N ARG A 458 22.26 5.02 -6.86
CA ARG A 458 22.76 6.06 -5.94
C ARG A 458 21.65 6.86 -5.26
N SER A 459 20.71 6.14 -4.68
CA SER A 459 19.54 6.71 -4.03
C SER A 459 19.27 6.02 -2.69
N GLU A 460 18.61 6.74 -1.81
CA GLU A 460 17.96 6.19 -0.62
C GLU A 460 16.47 6.16 -0.88
N ILE A 461 15.89 4.98 -0.71
CA ILE A 461 14.49 4.71 -1.07
C ILE A 461 13.87 3.82 0.01
N GLY A 462 12.68 4.22 0.45
CA GLY A 462 11.87 3.49 1.42
C GLY A 462 10.58 2.97 0.80
N HIS A 463 10.13 1.80 1.25
CA HIS A 463 8.84 1.23 0.90
C HIS A 463 8.11 0.70 2.13
N TYR A 464 6.78 0.77 2.07
CA TYR A 464 5.88 0.03 2.92
C TYR A 464 5.16 -1.01 2.06
N LEU A 465 5.16 -2.27 2.52
CA LEU A 465 4.56 -3.40 1.82
C LEU A 465 3.58 -4.12 2.72
N THR A 466 2.49 -4.58 2.14
CA THR A 466 1.53 -5.46 2.82
C THR A 466 1.17 -6.65 1.93
N GLU A 467 1.03 -7.83 2.53
CA GLU A 467 0.72 -9.05 1.81
C GLU A 467 -0.15 -9.97 2.67
N VAL A 468 -1.11 -10.61 2.03
CA VAL A 468 -1.86 -11.73 2.61
C VAL A 468 -1.43 -12.98 1.87
N ARG A 469 -0.86 -13.95 2.59
CA ARG A 469 -0.37 -15.20 1.98
C ARG A 469 -0.78 -16.42 2.80
N PRO A 470 -0.97 -17.59 2.16
CA PRO A 470 -1.16 -18.83 2.88
C PRO A 470 0.03 -19.14 3.80
N ASN A 471 -0.25 -19.60 5.01
CA ASN A 471 0.76 -20.03 5.98
C ASN A 471 0.31 -21.30 6.69
N ARG A 472 1.24 -22.25 6.84
CA ARG A 472 0.98 -23.54 7.53
C ARG A 472 1.68 -23.65 8.88
N GLY A 473 2.73 -22.86 9.11
CA GLY A 473 3.47 -22.88 10.36
C GLY A 473 2.77 -22.07 11.44
N THR A 474 2.73 -22.59 12.65
CA THR A 474 2.13 -21.95 13.83
C THR A 474 2.95 -22.19 15.09
N LEU A 475 2.67 -21.43 16.14
CA LEU A 475 3.17 -21.63 17.49
C LEU A 475 2.05 -22.21 18.35
N ASN A 476 2.19 -23.47 18.74
CA ASN A 476 1.20 -24.20 19.51
C ASN A 476 1.51 -24.10 21.00
N PHE A 477 0.55 -23.65 21.80
CA PHE A 477 0.71 -23.53 23.24
C PHE A 477 -0.03 -24.65 23.95
N SER A 478 0.67 -25.36 24.83
CA SER A 478 0.08 -26.31 25.77
C SER A 478 0.02 -25.68 27.14
N LEU A 479 -1.20 -25.40 27.61
CA LEU A 479 -1.49 -24.77 28.89
C LEU A 479 -1.70 -25.80 30.01
N THR A 480 -1.39 -27.09 29.77
CA THR A 480 -1.57 -28.17 30.74
C THR A 480 -0.37 -28.25 31.69
N GLY A 481 -0.39 -27.49 32.78
CA GLY A 481 0.66 -27.51 33.80
C GLY A 481 0.76 -26.21 34.60
N ALA A 482 1.79 -26.11 35.46
CA ALA A 482 2.09 -24.89 36.21
C ALA A 482 2.81 -23.82 35.37
N SER A 483 3.36 -24.19 34.21
CA SER A 483 4.04 -23.31 33.27
C SER A 483 3.63 -23.69 31.84
N PRO A 484 3.28 -22.71 30.97
CA PRO A 484 2.96 -22.97 29.58
C PRO A 484 4.14 -23.60 28.84
N ARG A 485 3.83 -24.45 27.86
CA ARG A 485 4.81 -24.98 26.90
C ARG A 485 4.46 -24.48 25.51
N VAL A 486 5.48 -24.12 24.73
CA VAL A 486 5.33 -23.68 23.34
C VAL A 486 6.03 -24.67 22.42
N ASN A 487 5.36 -25.04 21.32
CA ASN A 487 5.91 -25.83 20.24
C ASN A 487 5.89 -25.02 18.94
N SER A 488 7.02 -24.95 18.24
CA SER A 488 7.11 -24.29 16.93
C SER A 488 6.89 -25.29 15.81
N SER A 489 5.98 -24.97 14.89
CA SER A 489 5.84 -25.64 13.60
C SER A 489 6.22 -24.73 12.43
N LEU A 490 6.84 -23.57 12.73
CA LEU A 490 7.41 -22.66 11.75
C LEU A 490 8.61 -23.31 11.07
N ASP A 491 8.87 -23.00 9.81
CA ASP A 491 9.98 -23.53 9.01
C ASP A 491 11.32 -22.82 9.27
N PHE A 492 11.34 -21.89 10.23
CA PHE A 492 12.50 -21.12 10.66
C PHE A 492 12.55 -21.06 12.20
N PRO A 493 13.74 -20.83 12.78
CA PRO A 493 13.89 -20.73 14.24
C PRO A 493 13.34 -19.42 14.78
N VAL A 494 12.81 -19.47 16.01
CA VAL A 494 12.37 -18.30 16.79
C VAL A 494 13.43 -17.99 17.85
N GLN A 495 13.93 -16.77 17.86
CA GLN A 495 14.99 -16.37 18.80
C GLN A 495 14.44 -16.14 20.21
N GLU A 496 13.31 -15.44 20.31
CA GLU A 496 12.70 -15.09 21.59
C GLU A 496 11.18 -14.98 21.40
N ILE A 497 10.42 -15.43 22.41
CA ILE A 497 8.96 -15.37 22.44
C ILE A 497 8.45 -14.95 23.81
N MET A 498 7.51 -14.01 23.79
CA MET A 498 6.72 -13.56 24.93
C MET A 498 5.28 -14.00 24.73
N TYR A 499 4.65 -14.53 25.77
CA TYR A 499 3.24 -14.94 25.77
C TYR A 499 2.50 -14.27 26.92
N CYS A 500 1.37 -13.64 26.63
CA CYS A 500 0.43 -13.10 27.61
C CYS A 500 -0.72 -14.09 27.78
N ASP A 501 -0.88 -14.65 28.98
CA ASP A 501 -2.01 -15.53 29.26
C ASP A 501 -3.34 -14.77 29.42
N SER A 502 -4.43 -15.50 29.61
CA SER A 502 -5.77 -14.93 29.82
C SER A 502 -5.89 -14.07 31.08
N ASP A 503 -5.03 -14.29 32.07
CA ASP A 503 -4.99 -13.54 33.32
C ASP A 503 -4.12 -12.27 33.20
N GLY A 504 -3.40 -12.11 32.08
CA GLY A 504 -2.51 -10.98 31.81
C GLY A 504 -1.10 -11.16 32.37
N LYS A 505 -0.73 -12.39 32.77
CA LYS A 505 0.63 -12.71 33.21
C LYS A 505 1.49 -13.11 32.00
N TRP A 506 2.74 -12.67 32.04
CA TRP A 506 3.68 -12.85 30.95
C TRP A 506 4.63 -14.02 31.19
N TRP A 507 4.92 -14.72 30.09
CA TRP A 507 5.79 -15.88 30.02
C TRP A 507 6.78 -15.70 28.88
N LYS A 508 7.99 -16.27 29.03
CA LYS A 508 9.10 -16.14 28.08
C LYS A 508 9.72 -17.49 27.73
N ALA A 509 10.08 -17.68 26.47
CA ALA A 509 11.00 -18.71 26.00
C ALA A 509 12.00 -18.13 24.97
N GLU A 510 13.13 -18.81 24.77
CA GLU A 510 14.21 -18.41 23.87
C GLU A 510 14.68 -19.61 23.04
N ALA A 511 15.33 -19.34 21.91
CA ALA A 511 15.99 -20.32 21.04
C ALA A 511 15.13 -21.55 20.72
N LEU A 512 13.98 -21.31 20.08
CA LEU A 512 13.03 -22.34 19.70
C LEU A 512 13.21 -22.71 18.22
N ASP A 513 13.83 -23.87 17.97
CA ASP A 513 13.99 -24.41 16.62
C ASP A 513 12.68 -24.99 16.06
N SER A 514 12.65 -25.22 14.74
CA SER A 514 11.50 -25.83 14.06
C SER A 514 11.23 -27.24 14.59
N GLY A 515 10.00 -27.48 15.05
CA GLY A 515 9.55 -28.76 15.60
C GLY A 515 9.79 -28.92 17.11
N ASP A 516 10.58 -28.04 17.73
CA ASP A 516 10.95 -28.15 19.13
C ASP A 516 9.85 -27.70 20.07
N THR A 517 9.92 -28.17 21.32
CA THR A 517 9.03 -27.76 22.41
C THR A 517 9.85 -27.21 23.56
N SER A 518 9.53 -26.00 24.03
CA SER A 518 10.17 -25.37 25.19
C SER A 518 9.16 -25.08 26.29
N GLU A 519 9.60 -25.22 27.54
CA GLU A 519 8.86 -24.75 28.71
C GLU A 519 9.11 -23.24 28.91
N MET A 520 8.06 -22.48 29.21
CA MET A 520 8.15 -21.04 29.36
C MET A 520 8.36 -20.64 30.81
N THR A 521 9.12 -19.56 31.03
CA THR A 521 9.42 -19.02 32.36
C THR A 521 8.63 -17.73 32.60
N PRO A 522 8.14 -17.47 33.82
CA PRO A 522 7.41 -16.24 34.11
C PRO A 522 8.33 -15.02 34.03
N ILE A 523 7.84 -13.94 33.45
CA ILE A 523 8.56 -12.65 33.33
C ILE A 523 7.67 -11.50 33.83
N GLY A 524 8.28 -10.51 34.47
CA GLY A 524 7.57 -9.33 34.96
C GLY A 524 7.21 -8.37 33.83
N SER A 525 6.02 -7.75 33.91
CA SER A 525 5.54 -6.79 32.90
C SER A 525 6.53 -5.65 32.58
N PRO A 526 7.31 -5.07 33.52
CA PRO A 526 8.30 -4.05 33.19
C PRO A 526 9.37 -4.52 32.20
N ALA A 527 9.86 -5.76 32.34
CA ALA A 527 10.86 -6.33 31.45
C ALA A 527 10.28 -6.60 30.05
N VAL A 528 9.01 -7.00 29.97
CA VAL A 528 8.31 -7.17 28.69
C VAL A 528 8.15 -5.81 27.99
N ILE A 529 7.77 -4.76 28.71
CA ILE A 529 7.62 -3.42 28.14
C ILE A 529 8.97 -2.91 27.60
N GLU A 530 10.06 -3.09 28.35
CA GLU A 530 11.41 -2.73 27.90
C GLU A 530 11.82 -3.52 26.64
N TRP A 531 11.54 -4.81 26.61
CA TRP A 531 11.81 -5.66 25.46
C TRP A 531 11.02 -5.23 24.21
N ILE A 532 9.72 -4.93 24.34
CA ILE A 532 8.90 -4.44 23.22
C ILE A 532 9.36 -3.06 22.76
N ASN A 533 9.74 -2.17 23.67
CA ASN A 533 10.28 -0.85 23.31
C ASN A 533 11.57 -0.97 22.50
N THR A 534 12.38 -2.01 22.75
CA THR A 534 13.54 -2.34 21.91
C THR A 534 13.11 -2.68 20.48
N GLN A 535 12.05 -3.47 20.30
CA GLN A 535 11.50 -3.80 18.98
C GLN A 535 10.94 -2.57 18.26
N LYS A 536 10.26 -1.68 18.99
CA LYS A 536 9.67 -0.44 18.48
C LYS A 536 10.70 0.58 18.00
N SER A 537 11.90 0.59 18.60
CA SER A 537 12.95 1.56 18.27
C SER A 537 13.37 1.51 16.81
N GLY A 538 13.21 0.36 16.16
CA GLY A 538 13.61 0.12 14.78
C GLY A 538 12.55 0.34 13.71
N ILE A 539 11.32 0.75 14.04
CA ILE A 539 10.19 0.83 13.09
C ILE A 539 9.53 2.21 13.07
N SER A 540 8.68 2.49 12.09
CA SER A 540 7.89 3.73 12.02
C SER A 540 6.85 3.81 13.13
N THR A 541 6.38 5.01 13.46
CA THR A 541 5.25 5.19 14.41
C THR A 541 4.01 4.41 13.99
N TYR A 542 3.73 4.31 12.69
CA TYR A 542 2.61 3.53 12.17
C TYR A 542 2.67 2.05 12.58
N MET A 543 3.83 1.39 12.49
CA MET A 543 3.98 0.01 12.99
C MET A 543 4.11 -0.07 14.52
N ARG A 544 4.62 0.99 15.19
CA ARG A 544 4.67 1.03 16.68
C ARG A 544 3.27 0.94 17.28
N ASP A 545 2.31 1.66 16.73
CA ASP A 545 0.92 1.66 17.20
C ASP A 545 0.31 0.25 17.13
N LYS A 546 0.68 -0.54 16.11
CA LYS A 546 0.26 -1.96 16.00
C LYS A 546 0.86 -2.82 17.10
N LEU A 547 2.14 -2.62 17.45
CA LEU A 547 2.76 -3.31 18.58
C LEU A 547 2.17 -2.88 19.93
N ASP A 548 1.70 -1.64 20.06
CA ASP A 548 1.00 -1.16 21.26
C ASP A 548 -0.32 -1.89 21.49
N VAL A 549 -1.06 -2.21 20.43
CA VAL A 549 -2.28 -3.03 20.54
C VAL A 549 -1.96 -4.40 21.14
N LEU A 550 -0.85 -5.03 20.72
CA LEU A 550 -0.46 -6.37 21.18
C LEU A 550 -0.13 -6.42 22.67
N LEU A 551 0.37 -5.33 23.27
CA LEU A 551 0.63 -5.24 24.72
C LEU A 551 -0.63 -5.40 25.57
N THR A 552 -1.79 -5.06 25.00
CA THR A 552 -3.09 -5.12 25.69
C THR A 552 -3.88 -6.38 25.37
N ARG A 553 -3.43 -7.16 24.37
CA ARG A 553 -4.10 -8.36 23.87
C ARG A 553 -3.76 -9.56 24.77
N LYS A 554 -4.73 -9.96 25.60
CA LYS A 554 -4.64 -11.19 26.40
C LYS A 554 -4.73 -12.43 25.52
N GLY A 555 -4.14 -13.53 25.96
CA GLY A 555 -4.14 -14.78 25.20
C GLY A 555 -3.43 -14.63 23.86
N SER A 556 -2.32 -13.90 23.82
CA SER A 556 -1.57 -13.66 22.59
C SER A 556 -0.07 -13.77 22.81
N PHE A 557 0.68 -13.95 21.73
CA PHE A 557 2.13 -14.02 21.80
C PHE A 557 2.78 -13.01 20.86
N ILE A 558 4.02 -12.68 21.18
CA ILE A 558 4.93 -11.88 20.35
C ILE A 558 6.26 -12.60 20.31
N ALA A 559 6.73 -12.96 19.13
CA ALA A 559 8.00 -13.63 18.89
C ALA A 559 8.86 -12.80 17.94
N VAL A 560 10.18 -13.00 18.00
CA VAL A 560 11.13 -12.32 17.10
C VAL A 560 12.13 -13.31 16.51
N THR A 561 12.54 -13.04 15.28
CA THR A 561 13.57 -13.79 14.56
C THR A 561 14.18 -12.96 13.45
N ASP A 562 15.45 -13.20 13.13
CA ASP A 562 16.12 -12.60 11.96
C ASP A 562 16.11 -13.54 10.74
N GLN A 563 15.43 -14.69 10.83
CA GLN A 563 15.34 -15.72 9.78
C GLN A 563 13.88 -15.94 9.31
N GLY A 564 12.96 -15.09 9.74
CA GLY A 564 11.56 -15.18 9.36
C GLY A 564 11.30 -14.76 7.91
N PRO A 565 10.13 -15.11 7.36
CA PRO A 565 9.75 -14.73 6.01
C PRO A 565 9.58 -13.22 5.91
N ALA A 566 10.04 -12.68 4.79
CA ALA A 566 9.83 -11.30 4.39
C ALA A 566 9.07 -11.26 3.04
N ILE A 567 8.68 -10.06 2.63
CA ILE A 567 8.26 -9.77 1.26
C ILE A 567 9.54 -9.49 0.47
N GLU A 568 9.87 -10.37 -0.46
CA GLU A 568 11.05 -10.20 -1.29
C GLU A 568 10.83 -9.07 -2.31
N THR A 569 11.86 -8.24 -2.48
CA THR A 569 11.85 -7.16 -3.48
C THR A 569 12.98 -7.37 -4.48
N ILE A 570 13.84 -6.38 -4.70
CA ILE A 570 14.95 -6.55 -5.64
C ILE A 570 16.11 -7.32 -4.97
N ASP A 571 16.66 -8.28 -5.71
CA ASP A 571 17.69 -9.24 -5.28
C ASP A 571 19.09 -8.62 -5.13
N SER A 572 19.34 -7.52 -5.84
CA SER A 572 20.61 -6.79 -5.80
C SER A 572 20.83 -6.00 -4.50
N ILE A 573 19.89 -6.01 -3.56
CA ILE A 573 20.05 -5.42 -2.23
C ILE A 573 20.36 -6.51 -1.21
N ASP A 574 21.44 -6.31 -0.46
CA ASP A 574 21.78 -7.11 0.71
C ASP A 574 20.91 -6.64 1.90
N TRP A 575 19.87 -7.42 2.22
CA TRP A 575 18.86 -7.09 3.22
C TRP A 575 19.19 -7.64 4.60
N ASN A 576 19.38 -6.75 5.57
CA ASN A 576 19.29 -7.12 6.98
C ASN A 576 17.81 -7.18 7.40
N SER A 577 17.34 -8.34 7.82
CA SER A 577 15.92 -8.63 8.03
C SER A 577 15.62 -8.94 9.48
N ARG A 578 14.54 -8.37 10.01
CA ARG A 578 13.98 -8.71 11.31
C ARG A 578 12.49 -8.97 11.18
N THR A 579 12.01 -10.08 11.73
CA THR A 579 10.60 -10.45 11.70
C THR A 579 10.06 -10.54 13.12
N ILE A 580 8.99 -9.79 13.38
CA ILE A 580 8.18 -9.84 14.59
C ILE A 580 6.93 -10.65 14.25
N ILE A 581 6.68 -11.72 14.98
CA ILE A 581 5.59 -12.65 14.75
C ILE A 581 4.59 -12.49 15.89
N THR A 582 3.31 -12.43 15.57
CA THR A 582 2.23 -12.29 16.55
C THR A 582 1.07 -13.21 16.19
N GLY A 583 0.25 -13.55 17.18
CA GLY A 583 -0.98 -14.29 16.98
C GLY A 583 -1.74 -14.47 18.28
N ALA A 584 -3.03 -14.79 18.14
CA ALA A 584 -3.85 -15.26 19.26
C ALA A 584 -3.55 -16.72 19.59
N VAL A 585 -3.60 -17.03 20.88
CA VAL A 585 -3.53 -18.37 21.44
C VAL A 585 -4.94 -18.76 21.88
N ASN A 586 -5.55 -19.69 21.15
CA ASN A 586 -6.90 -20.20 21.42
C ASN A 586 -6.88 -21.41 22.35
#